data_AF-A0ABD0NL80-F1
#
_entry.id   AF-A0ABD0NL80-F1
#
_cell.length_a   1.000
_cell.length_b   1.000
_cell.length_c   1.000
_cell.angle_alpha   90.00
_cell.angle_beta   90.00
_cell.angle_gamma   90.00
#
_symmetry.space_group_name_H-M   'P 1'
#
loop_
_entity.id
_entity.type
_entity.pdbx_description
1 polymer ?
#
loop_
_entity_poly.entity_id
_entity_poly.type
_entity_poly.pdbx_seq_one_letter_code
_entity_poly.pdbx_strand_id
1 'polypeptide(L)'
;HAFHPVDGFLQGLPYHIYPFLFPLHKILYLVLYVFVNIWTISIHDGDYRVPNLMEDVINGSAHHTDHHLFFDYNYGQYFTLWDRIGGSYRYPSPLMGKGPHDQIKKLMAEGKLNGHTDNNKNSVRVKKE
;
A
#
# COMPACT_ATOMS: atom_id res chain seq x y z
N HIS A 1 7.57 0.10 -3.76
CA HIS A 1 7.99 0.09 -5.17
C HIS A 1 8.04 1.52 -5.68
N ALA A 2 9.08 1.92 -6.41
CA ALA A 2 9.03 3.12 -7.24
C ALA A 2 8.86 2.63 -8.68
N PHE A 3 7.76 3.01 -9.32
CA PHE A 3 7.50 2.65 -10.71
C PHE A 3 8.57 3.24 -11.63
N HIS A 4 8.81 2.59 -12.77
CA HIS A 4 9.55 3.25 -13.84
C HIS A 4 8.80 4.53 -14.24
N PRO A 5 9.48 5.67 -14.50
CA PRO A 5 8.81 6.94 -14.74
C PRO A 5 7.75 6.89 -15.86
N VAL A 6 7.99 6.07 -16.88
CA VAL A 6 7.04 5.84 -17.98
C VAL A 6 5.79 5.10 -17.50
N ASP A 7 5.93 4.07 -16.67
CA ASP A 7 4.78 3.31 -16.15
C ASP A 7 3.90 4.19 -15.27
N GLY A 8 4.53 5.03 -14.43
CA GLY A 8 3.81 6.02 -13.62
C GLY A 8 3.04 7.03 -14.48
N PHE A 9 3.65 7.52 -15.58
CA PHE A 9 2.95 8.41 -16.52
C PHE A 9 1.78 7.71 -17.22
N LEU A 10 1.98 6.47 -17.68
CA LEU A 10 0.95 5.68 -18.35
C LEU A 10 -0.24 5.36 -17.44
N GLN A 11 0.01 5.08 -16.15
CA GLN A 11 -1.05 4.88 -15.15
C GLN A 11 -1.93 6.12 -14.95
N GLY A 12 -1.37 7.33 -15.17
CA GLY A 12 -2.11 8.59 -15.09
C GLY A 12 -2.92 8.94 -16.34
N LEU A 13 -2.74 8.24 -17.47
CA LEU A 13 -3.39 8.58 -18.73
C LEU A 13 -4.93 8.64 -18.67
N PRO A 14 -5.64 7.70 -18.01
CA PRO A 14 -7.10 7.77 -17.92
C PRO A 14 -7.58 9.11 -17.36
N TYR A 15 -6.84 9.68 -16.40
CA TYR A 15 -7.14 10.98 -15.80
C TYR A 15 -6.97 12.12 -16.80
N HIS A 16 -5.93 12.08 -17.63
CA HIS A 16 -5.64 13.11 -18.64
C HIS A 16 -6.53 13.00 -19.88
N ILE A 17 -7.00 11.80 -20.21
CA ILE A 17 -7.89 11.55 -21.36
C ILE A 17 -9.33 11.98 -21.06
N TYR A 18 -9.78 11.84 -19.82
CA TYR A 18 -11.17 12.11 -19.42
C TYR A 18 -11.73 13.47 -19.87
N PRO A 19 -11.03 14.62 -19.71
CA PRO A 19 -11.53 15.93 -20.13
C PRO A 19 -11.77 16.08 -21.65
N PHE A 20 -11.17 15.20 -22.47
CA PHE A 20 -11.41 15.19 -23.91
C PHE A 20 -12.69 14.44 -24.29
N LEU A 21 -13.15 13.53 -23.43
CA LEU A 21 -14.38 12.75 -23.63
C LEU A 21 -15.59 13.44 -23.00
N PHE A 22 -15.41 14.06 -21.83
CA PHE A 22 -16.46 14.70 -21.06
C PHE A 22 -16.06 16.12 -20.65
N PRO A 23 -16.96 17.12 -20.75
CA PRO A 23 -16.65 18.48 -20.31
C PRO A 23 -16.25 18.51 -18.83
N LEU A 24 -15.03 18.94 -18.54
CA LEU A 24 -14.53 19.11 -17.18
C LEU A 24 -13.95 20.51 -16.99
N HIS A 25 -14.36 21.19 -15.91
CA HIS A 25 -13.86 22.52 -15.60
C HIS A 25 -12.37 22.48 -15.21
N LYS A 26 -11.55 23.35 -15.83
CA LYS A 26 -10.08 23.35 -15.66
C LYS A 26 -9.60 23.43 -14.21
N ILE A 27 -10.29 24.21 -13.37
CA ILE A 27 -9.93 24.33 -11.94
C ILE A 27 -10.22 23.03 -11.20
N LEU A 28 -11.38 22.41 -11.47
CA LEU A 28 -11.75 21.15 -10.85
C LEU A 28 -10.76 20.05 -11.23
N TYR A 29 -10.35 20.01 -12.50
CA TYR A 29 -9.30 19.13 -12.98
C TYR A 29 -7.97 19.31 -12.22
N LEU A 30 -7.53 20.54 -11.96
CA LEU A 30 -6.29 20.78 -11.21
C LEU A 30 -6.41 20.35 -9.74
N VAL A 31 -7.55 20.64 -9.10
CA VAL A 31 -7.82 20.23 -7.71
C VAL A 31 -7.82 18.71 -7.58
N LEU A 32 -8.56 18.03 -8.45
CA LEU A 32 -8.61 16.57 -8.47
C LEU A 32 -7.24 15.97 -8.78
N TYR A 33 -6.42 16.61 -9.62
CA TYR A 33 -5.08 16.12 -9.94
C TYR A 33 -4.16 16.13 -8.71
N VAL A 34 -4.17 17.24 -7.95
CA VAL A 34 -3.45 17.32 -6.67
C VAL A 34 -3.98 16.28 -5.69
N PHE A 35 -5.31 16.13 -5.60
CA PHE A 35 -5.94 15.15 -4.73
C PHE A 35 -5.50 13.72 -5.05
N VAL A 36 -5.50 13.31 -6.33
CA VAL A 36 -5.04 11.97 -6.75
C VAL A 36 -3.60 11.71 -6.32
N ASN A 37 -2.71 12.69 -6.46
CA ASN A 37 -1.32 12.54 -6.09
C ASN A 37 -1.15 12.37 -4.57
N ILE A 38 -1.85 13.20 -3.77
CA ILE A 38 -1.86 13.05 -2.31
C ILE A 38 -2.41 11.68 -1.92
N TRP A 39 -3.52 11.27 -2.55
CA TRP A 39 -4.16 9.99 -2.29
C TRP A 39 -3.23 8.81 -2.54
N THR A 40 -2.60 8.77 -3.72
CA THR A 40 -1.67 7.70 -4.11
C THR A 40 -0.53 7.54 -3.11
N ILE A 41 -0.01 8.64 -2.57
CA ILE A 41 1.02 8.60 -1.52
C ILE A 41 0.43 8.07 -0.21
N SER A 42 -0.73 8.59 0.20
CA SER A 42 -1.36 8.25 1.49
C SER A 42 -1.72 6.76 1.61
N ILE A 43 -2.13 6.08 0.54
CA ILE A 43 -2.46 4.65 0.62
C ILE A 43 -1.21 3.75 0.72
N HIS A 44 -0.02 4.28 0.48
CA HIS A 44 1.25 3.55 0.55
C HIS A 44 2.08 3.86 1.81
N ASP A 45 1.62 4.75 2.68
CA ASP A 45 2.39 5.17 3.87
C ASP A 45 2.43 4.10 4.98
N GLY A 46 1.49 3.14 4.96
CA GLY A 46 1.36 2.10 5.98
C GLY A 46 0.60 2.55 7.24
N ASP A 47 0.01 3.74 7.24
CA ASP A 47 -0.87 4.21 8.29
C ASP A 47 -2.30 3.72 8.07
N TYR A 48 -2.68 2.71 8.83
CA TYR A 48 -3.98 2.04 8.70
C TYR A 48 -5.12 2.73 9.46
N ARG A 49 -4.87 3.89 10.07
CA ARG A 49 -5.86 4.59 10.89
C ARG A 49 -6.89 5.29 10.01
N VAL A 50 -8.10 4.75 10.00
CA VAL A 50 -9.29 5.38 9.41
C VAL A 50 -10.46 5.24 10.39
N PRO A 51 -11.46 6.14 10.36
CA PRO A 51 -12.65 5.96 11.18
C PRO A 51 -13.38 4.64 10.84
N ASN A 52 -13.90 3.93 11.85
CA ASN A 52 -14.55 2.62 11.67
C ASN A 52 -15.62 2.60 10.55
N LEU A 53 -16.40 3.67 10.40
CA LEU A 53 -17.41 3.75 9.33
C LEU A 53 -16.81 3.83 7.93
N MET A 54 -15.59 4.37 7.81
CA MET A 54 -14.88 4.53 6.56
C MET A 54 -14.03 3.32 6.19
N GLU A 55 -13.71 2.44 7.16
CA GLU A 55 -12.98 1.19 6.89
C GLU A 55 -13.66 0.36 5.80
N ASP A 56 -14.98 0.23 5.83
CA ASP A 56 -15.71 -0.59 4.87
C ASP A 56 -15.94 0.08 3.50
N VAL A 57 -15.78 1.39 3.41
CA VAL A 57 -16.15 2.18 2.23
C VAL A 57 -14.91 2.62 1.44
N ILE A 58 -13.84 2.97 2.16
CA ILE A 58 -12.63 3.54 1.60
C ILE A 58 -11.58 2.44 1.38
N ASN A 59 -11.04 2.40 0.17
CA ASN A 59 -9.88 1.56 -0.14
C ASN A 59 -8.60 2.29 0.30
N GLY A 60 -8.34 2.27 1.61
CA GLY A 60 -7.22 2.95 2.26
C GLY A 60 -5.94 2.11 2.34
N SER A 61 -4.96 2.56 3.12
CA SER A 61 -3.63 1.91 3.17
C SER A 61 -3.67 0.43 3.58
N ALA A 62 -4.60 0.05 4.45
CA ALA A 62 -4.75 -1.35 4.87
C ALA A 62 -5.23 -2.27 3.73
N HIS A 63 -6.18 -1.78 2.92
CA HIS A 63 -6.69 -2.51 1.75
C HIS A 63 -5.63 -2.60 0.67
N HIS A 64 -4.90 -1.51 0.45
CA HIS A 64 -3.83 -1.45 -0.53
C HIS A 64 -2.62 -2.31 -0.15
N THR A 65 -2.33 -2.44 1.15
CA THR A 65 -1.34 -3.40 1.65
C THR A 65 -1.73 -4.82 1.26
N ASP A 66 -2.98 -5.23 1.50
CA ASP A 66 -3.47 -6.55 1.12
C ASP A 66 -3.46 -6.75 -0.40
N HIS A 67 -3.77 -5.72 -1.18
CA HIS A 67 -3.65 -5.74 -2.63
C HIS A 67 -2.22 -6.09 -3.07
N HIS A 68 -1.18 -5.48 -2.48
CA HIS A 68 0.21 -5.81 -2.80
C HIS A 68 0.68 -7.18 -2.25
N LEU A 69 0.03 -7.71 -1.22
CA LEU A 69 0.38 -9.03 -0.66
C LEU A 69 -0.26 -10.17 -1.45
N PHE A 70 -1.52 -10.00 -1.88
CA PHE A 70 -2.33 -11.07 -2.45
C PHE A 70 -2.63 -10.89 -3.94
N PHE A 71 -2.50 -9.69 -4.49
CA PHE A 71 -2.73 -9.31 -5.91
C PHE A 71 -4.14 -9.55 -6.48
N ASP A 72 -4.97 -10.36 -5.83
CA ASP A 72 -6.30 -10.77 -6.29
C ASP A 72 -7.47 -9.99 -5.67
N TYR A 73 -7.18 -8.98 -4.84
CA TYR A 73 -8.20 -8.27 -4.04
C TYR A 73 -7.99 -6.76 -4.02
N ASN A 74 -9.07 -6.03 -3.68
CA ASN A 74 -9.07 -4.61 -3.34
C ASN A 74 -8.43 -3.69 -4.40
N TYR A 75 -8.86 -3.83 -5.66
CA TYR A 75 -8.39 -3.06 -6.82
C TYR A 75 -8.88 -1.61 -6.87
N GLY A 76 -9.93 -1.26 -6.12
CA GLY A 76 -10.51 0.08 -6.16
C GLY A 76 -9.51 1.18 -5.79
N GLN A 77 -9.45 2.26 -6.59
CA GLN A 77 -8.51 3.36 -6.34
C GLN A 77 -8.82 4.13 -5.05
N TYR A 78 -10.10 4.43 -4.80
CA TYR A 78 -10.54 5.26 -3.66
C TYR A 78 -11.54 4.55 -2.75
N PHE A 79 -12.43 3.78 -3.36
CA PHE A 79 -13.57 3.17 -2.69
C PHE A 79 -13.63 1.68 -2.98
N THR A 80 -14.18 0.93 -2.05
CA THR A 80 -14.39 -0.52 -2.18
C THR A 80 -15.60 -0.86 -3.07
N LEU A 81 -16.31 0.14 -3.61
CA LEU A 81 -17.58 -0.06 -4.34
C LEU A 81 -17.39 -1.04 -5.50
N TRP A 82 -16.40 -0.80 -6.36
CA TRP A 82 -16.13 -1.64 -7.52
C TRP A 82 -15.60 -3.01 -7.12
N ASP A 83 -14.88 -3.11 -6.00
CA ASP A 83 -14.45 -4.39 -5.46
C ASP A 83 -15.62 -5.24 -4.98
N ARG A 84 -16.64 -4.61 -4.39
CA ARG A 84 -17.85 -5.30 -3.93
C ARG A 84 -18.70 -5.75 -5.12
N ILE A 85 -18.83 -4.90 -6.15
CA ILE A 85 -19.53 -5.23 -7.39
C ILE A 85 -18.80 -6.35 -8.15
N GLY A 86 -17.47 -6.26 -8.23
CA GLY A 86 -16.62 -7.21 -8.96
C GLY A 86 -16.23 -8.47 -8.19
N GLY A 87 -16.59 -8.58 -6.91
CA GLY A 87 -16.28 -9.74 -6.07
C GLY A 87 -14.82 -9.83 -5.59
N SER A 88 -14.00 -8.79 -5.83
CA SER A 88 -12.61 -8.69 -5.36
C SER A 88 -12.48 -8.07 -3.96
N TYR A 89 -13.59 -7.74 -3.30
CA TYR A 89 -13.55 -7.14 -1.98
C TYR A 89 -13.08 -8.14 -0.92
N ARG A 90 -12.09 -7.73 -0.14
CA ARG A 90 -11.60 -8.47 1.02
C ARG A 90 -11.34 -7.51 2.18
N TYR A 91 -11.89 -7.84 3.35
CA TYR A 91 -11.60 -7.08 4.56
C TYR A 91 -10.09 -7.14 4.88
N PRO A 92 -9.43 -6.00 5.11
CA PRO A 92 -7.97 -5.92 5.15
C PRO A 92 -7.40 -6.62 6.39
N SER A 93 -6.47 -7.53 6.15
CA SER A 93 -5.77 -8.32 7.17
C SER A 93 -5.02 -7.45 8.21
N PRO A 94 -4.43 -6.28 7.85
CA PRO A 94 -3.83 -5.38 8.83
C PRO A 94 -4.80 -4.87 9.89
N LEU A 95 -6.06 -4.57 9.54
CA LEU A 95 -7.06 -4.13 10.53
C LEU A 95 -7.47 -5.25 11.49
N MET A 96 -7.21 -6.51 11.11
CA MET A 96 -7.45 -7.69 11.95
C MET A 96 -6.24 -8.07 12.82
N GLY A 97 -5.18 -7.26 12.86
CA GLY A 97 -3.92 -7.59 13.54
C GLY A 97 -3.14 -8.72 12.86
N LYS A 98 -3.36 -8.94 11.56
CA LYS A 98 -2.68 -9.94 10.73
C LYS A 98 -1.86 -9.28 9.63
N GLY A 99 -1.47 -8.01 9.82
CA GLY A 99 -0.62 -7.30 8.86
C GLY A 99 0.80 -7.86 8.84
N PRO A 100 1.62 -7.49 7.84
CA PRO A 100 3.01 -7.95 7.73
C PRO A 100 3.83 -7.69 9.00
N HIS A 101 3.66 -6.52 9.62
CA HIS A 101 4.34 -6.17 10.87
C HIS A 101 3.95 -7.10 12.03
N ASP A 102 2.68 -7.49 12.12
CA ASP A 102 2.20 -8.40 13.17
C ASP A 102 2.68 -9.84 12.93
N GLN A 103 2.73 -10.27 11.66
CA GLN A 103 3.30 -11.56 11.28
C GLN A 103 4.79 -11.64 11.66
N ILE A 104 5.57 -10.59 11.39
CA ILE A 104 6.98 -10.53 11.78
C ILE A 104 7.13 -10.59 13.30
N LYS A 105 6.36 -9.80 14.06
CA LYS A 105 6.37 -9.84 15.53
C LYS A 105 6.06 -11.24 16.06
N LYS A 106 5.07 -11.91 15.48
CA LYS A 106 4.71 -13.29 15.83
C LYS A 106 5.85 -14.28 15.53
N LEU A 107 6.44 -14.21 14.33
CA LEU A 107 7.57 -15.09 13.95
C LEU A 107 8.82 -14.85 14.81
N MET A 108 9.07 -13.61 15.23
CA MET A 108 10.12 -13.26 16.19
C MET A 108 9.83 -13.88 17.57
N ALA A 109 8.60 -13.75 18.07
CA ALA A 109 8.18 -14.35 19.34
C ALA A 109 8.24 -15.89 19.33
N GLU A 110 7.98 -16.51 18.18
CA GLU A 110 8.09 -17.96 17.97
C GLU A 110 9.55 -18.45 17.77
N GLY A 111 10.53 -17.54 17.75
CA GLY A 111 11.95 -17.88 17.59
C GLY A 111 12.36 -18.33 16.18
N LYS A 112 11.46 -18.24 15.18
CA LYS A 112 11.69 -18.71 13.81
C LYS A 112 12.57 -17.80 12.95
N LEU A 113 12.82 -16.57 13.39
CA LEU A 113 13.66 -15.59 12.69
C LEU A 113 15.11 -15.48 13.21
N ASN A 114 15.45 -16.13 14.33
CA ASN A 114 16.76 -15.99 15.00
C ASN A 114 17.87 -16.93 14.47
N GLY A 115 17.74 -17.47 13.25
CA GLY A 115 18.63 -18.52 12.72
C GLY A 115 19.84 -18.06 11.90
N HIS A 116 20.22 -16.77 11.85
CA HIS A 116 21.33 -16.33 10.99
C HIS A 116 22.12 -15.10 11.43
N THR A 117 22.34 -14.93 12.74
CA THR A 117 23.31 -13.96 13.25
C THR A 117 24.13 -14.57 14.37
N ASP A 118 25.10 -15.43 14.02
CA ASP A 118 26.35 -15.58 14.77
C ASP A 118 27.27 -16.55 14.03
N ASN A 119 28.09 -16.03 13.11
CA ASN A 119 29.31 -16.71 12.65
C ASN A 119 30.31 -15.77 11.99
N ASN A 120 30.41 -14.51 12.43
CA ASN A 120 31.48 -13.62 11.97
C ASN A 120 31.94 -12.59 13.02
N LYS A 121 32.28 -13.07 14.23
CA LYS A 121 32.97 -12.26 15.27
C LYS A 121 34.27 -12.90 15.78
N ASN A 122 34.96 -13.68 14.96
CA ASN A 122 36.25 -14.26 15.32
C ASN A 122 37.31 -14.05 14.21
N SER A 123 37.68 -12.80 13.91
CA SER A 123 38.92 -12.53 13.17
C SER A 123 39.46 -11.10 13.26
N VAL A 124 39.52 -10.46 14.44
CA VAL A 124 40.49 -9.38 14.66
C VAL A 124 41.04 -9.48 16.10
N ARG A 125 42.05 -10.33 16.25
CA ARG A 125 42.89 -10.39 17.44
C ARG A 125 43.79 -9.14 17.42
N VAL A 126 43.42 -8.10 18.16
CA VAL A 126 44.32 -6.98 18.45
C VAL A 126 45.48 -7.54 19.27
N LYS A 127 46.66 -7.64 18.65
CA LYS A 127 47.92 -7.86 19.36
C LYS A 127 48.15 -6.66 20.28
N LYS A 128 48.15 -6.93 21.58
CA LYS A 128 48.87 -6.12 22.56
C LYS A 128 50.35 -6.48 22.43
N GLU A 129 51.16 -5.50 22.04
CA GLU A 129 52.50 -5.19 22.56
C GLU A 129 52.97 -3.87 21.95
#